data_AF-A0A858CJL3-F1
#
_entry.id   AF-A0A858CJL3-F1
#
_cell.length_a   1.000
_cell.length_b   1.000
_cell.length_c   1.000
_cell.angle_alpha   90.00
_cell.angle_beta   90.00
_cell.angle_gamma   90.00
#
_symmetry.space_group_name_H-M   'P 1'
#
loop_
_entity.id
_entity.type
_entity.pdbx_description
1 polymer ?
#
loop_
_entity_poly.entity_id
_entity_poly.type
_entity_poly.pdbx_seq_one_letter_code
_entity_poly.pdbx_strand_id
1 'polypeptide(L)'
;MNTEKANLRVMRSVACVLAVLFAASCDSPSPPMFGAQSTRLTVGGHSFTVHHTSQRAESVRTSVMAEPGLRQMLLLSRTAIETASGCVVRPGTMYGDRVMAEAFLNCDGEPPAILRPQWRFALPN
;
A
#
# COMPACT_ATOMS: atom_id res chain seq x y z
N MET A 1 -28.35 -40.80 1.40
CA MET A 1 -28.81 -39.72 2.30
C MET A 1 -27.74 -39.18 3.28
N ASN A 2 -26.66 -39.92 3.61
CA ASN A 2 -25.54 -39.39 4.43
C ASN A 2 -24.45 -38.66 3.61
N THR A 3 -24.23 -39.06 2.36
CA THR A 3 -23.19 -38.53 1.48
C THR A 3 -23.48 -37.11 0.97
N GLU A 4 -24.73 -36.79 0.64
CA GLU A 4 -25.13 -35.44 0.21
C GLU A 4 -24.99 -34.40 1.33
N LYS A 5 -25.33 -34.78 2.57
CA LYS A 5 -25.16 -33.91 3.74
C LYS A 5 -23.68 -33.68 4.07
N ALA A 6 -22.82 -34.68 3.85
CA ALA A 6 -21.37 -34.55 3.99
C ALA A 6 -20.77 -33.63 2.93
N ASN A 7 -21.17 -33.78 1.67
CA ASN A 7 -20.71 -32.92 0.57
C ASN A 7 -21.16 -31.46 0.75
N LEU A 8 -22.37 -31.22 1.25
CA LEU A 8 -22.87 -29.88 1.54
C LEU A 8 -22.12 -29.20 2.71
N ARG A 9 -21.69 -29.97 3.72
CA ARG A 9 -20.83 -29.47 4.80
C ARG A 9 -19.43 -29.14 4.28
N VAL A 10 -18.82 -30.03 3.49
CA VAL A 10 -17.49 -29.80 2.91
C VAL A 10 -17.49 -28.58 1.97
N MET A 11 -18.51 -28.44 1.11
CA MET A 11 -18.65 -27.28 0.22
C MET A 11 -18.79 -25.97 1.00
N ARG A 12 -19.59 -25.95 2.07
CA ARG A 12 -19.74 -24.78 2.96
C ARG A 12 -18.44 -24.44 3.69
N SER A 13 -17.70 -25.45 4.15
CA SER A 13 -16.41 -25.24 4.82
C SER A 13 -15.36 -24.69 3.86
N VAL A 14 -15.27 -25.24 2.65
CA VAL A 14 -14.35 -24.76 1.59
C VAL A 14 -14.69 -23.32 1.19
N ALA A 15 -15.98 -23.01 1.02
CA ALA A 15 -16.42 -21.64 0.73
C ALA A 15 -16.07 -20.65 1.85
N CYS A 16 -16.22 -21.04 3.13
CA CYS A 16 -15.81 -20.21 4.26
C CYS A 16 -14.30 -19.98 4.31
N VAL A 17 -13.50 -21.03 4.07
CA VAL A 17 -12.04 -20.92 4.04
C VAL A 17 -11.57 -20.00 2.91
N LEU A 18 -12.14 -20.14 1.70
CA LEU A 18 -11.86 -19.25 0.58
C LEU A 18 -12.24 -17.80 0.91
N ALA A 19 -13.41 -17.56 1.49
CA ALA A 19 -13.83 -16.21 1.87
C ALA A 19 -12.88 -15.55 2.89
N VAL A 20 -12.38 -16.30 3.88
CA VAL A 20 -11.41 -15.81 4.86
C VAL A 20 -10.05 -15.50 4.20
N LEU A 21 -9.61 -16.30 3.24
CA LEU A 21 -8.36 -16.06 2.51
C LEU A 21 -8.43 -14.79 1.65
N PHE A 22 -9.57 -14.51 1.00
CA PHE A 22 -9.76 -13.26 0.24
C PHE A 22 -9.81 -12.00 1.12
N ALA A 23 -10.28 -12.10 2.37
CA ALA A 23 -10.32 -10.95 3.27
C ALA A 23 -8.92 -10.47 3.72
N ALA A 24 -7.89 -11.32 3.63
CA ALA A 24 -6.53 -10.97 4.02
C ALA A 24 -5.78 -10.12 2.98
N SER A 25 -6.32 -9.95 1.76
CA SER A 25 -5.62 -9.31 0.63
C SER A 25 -5.97 -7.84 0.38
N CYS A 26 -6.73 -7.17 1.26
CA CYS A 26 -7.11 -5.77 1.06
C CYS A 26 -5.95 -4.76 1.18
N ASP A 27 -4.72 -5.24 1.34
CA ASP A 27 -3.50 -4.47 1.57
C ASP A 27 -2.41 -4.81 0.53
N SER A 28 -2.85 -5.13 -0.69
CA SER A 28 -1.95 -5.47 -1.80
C SER A 28 -1.27 -4.21 -2.36
N PRO A 29 0.01 -4.30 -2.78
CA PRO A 29 0.67 -3.21 -3.48
C PRO A 29 -0.04 -2.89 -4.81
N SER A 30 0.13 -1.67 -5.32
CA SER A 30 -0.36 -1.32 -6.65
C SER A 30 0.39 -2.12 -7.74
N PRO A 31 -0.17 -2.27 -8.96
CA PRO A 31 0.49 -3.00 -10.05
C PRO A 31 1.96 -2.62 -10.32
N PRO A 32 2.38 -1.33 -10.35
CA PRO A 32 3.79 -0.97 -10.52
C PRO A 32 4.70 -1.32 -9.34
N MET A 33 4.14 -1.74 -8.21
CA MET A 33 4.85 -2.14 -6.99
C MET A 33 4.80 -3.64 -6.74
N PHE A 34 4.40 -4.45 -7.73
CA PHE A 34 4.49 -5.90 -7.62
C PHE A 34 5.94 -6.36 -7.46
N GLY A 35 6.19 -7.21 -6.47
CA GLY A 35 7.52 -7.66 -6.09
C GLY A 35 8.28 -6.69 -5.16
N ALA A 36 7.66 -5.58 -4.75
CA ALA A 36 8.23 -4.68 -3.75
C ALA A 36 8.37 -5.36 -2.37
N GLN A 37 9.33 -4.90 -1.59
CA GLN A 37 9.50 -5.33 -0.21
C GLN A 37 8.36 -4.76 0.64
N SER A 38 7.73 -5.60 1.46
CA SER A 38 6.61 -5.20 2.31
C SER A 38 7.00 -5.25 3.79
N THR A 39 6.73 -4.17 4.51
CA THR A 39 6.99 -4.06 5.95
C THR A 39 5.79 -3.47 6.66
N ARG A 40 5.37 -4.06 7.77
CA ARG A 40 4.31 -3.53 8.63
C ARG A 40 4.92 -2.86 9.85
N LEU A 41 4.49 -1.64 10.13
CA LEU A 41 4.96 -0.88 11.29
C LEU A 41 3.89 0.07 11.82
N THR A 42 4.14 0.69 12.98
CA THR A 42 3.22 1.64 13.61
C THR A 42 3.90 2.98 13.82
N VAL A 43 3.25 4.07 13.41
CA VAL A 43 3.73 5.45 13.57
C VAL A 43 2.60 6.29 14.15
N GLY A 44 2.88 7.03 15.23
CA GLY A 44 1.89 7.93 15.83
C GLY A 44 0.58 7.24 16.24
N GLY A 45 0.64 5.96 16.61
CA GLY A 45 -0.54 5.15 16.95
C GLY A 45 -1.30 4.55 15.77
N HIS A 46 -0.88 4.83 14.52
CA HIS A 46 -1.49 4.28 13.31
C HIS A 46 -0.64 3.16 12.72
N SER A 47 -1.28 2.07 12.31
CA SER A 47 -0.61 0.94 11.66
C SER A 47 -0.57 1.14 10.15
N PHE A 48 0.59 0.86 9.57
CA PHE A 48 0.88 0.98 8.16
C PHE A 48 1.49 -0.30 7.62
N THR A 49 1.11 -0.64 6.40
CA THR A 49 1.90 -1.53 5.57
C THR A 49 2.58 -0.67 4.52
N VAL A 50 3.90 -0.80 4.42
CA VAL A 50 4.73 -0.07 3.47
C VAL A 50 5.30 -1.05 2.47
N HIS A 51 5.03 -0.82 1.19
CA HIS A 51 5.62 -1.51 0.06
C HIS A 51 6.66 -0.61 -0.57
N HIS A 52 7.91 -1.05 -0.73
CA HIS A 52 8.96 -0.21 -1.30
C HIS A 52 9.95 -0.95 -2.20
N THR A 53 10.54 -0.19 -3.11
CA THR A 53 11.70 -0.55 -3.93
C THR A 53 12.84 0.44 -3.62
N SER A 54 13.94 0.41 -4.36
CA SER A 54 15.00 1.43 -4.22
C SER A 54 14.58 2.84 -4.69
N GLN A 55 13.48 2.97 -5.43
CA GLN A 55 13.09 4.24 -6.07
C GLN A 55 11.72 4.76 -5.64
N ARG A 56 10.82 3.89 -5.20
CA ARG A 56 9.42 4.23 -4.89
C ARG A 56 8.94 3.52 -3.65
N ALA A 57 8.01 4.15 -2.94
CA ALA A 57 7.30 3.55 -1.82
C ALA A 57 5.82 3.88 -1.86
N GLU A 58 5.03 2.94 -1.35
CA GLU A 58 3.61 3.06 -1.08
C GLU A 58 3.37 2.72 0.39
N SER A 59 2.54 3.51 1.05
CA SER A 59 2.09 3.26 2.41
C SER A 59 0.57 3.14 2.42
N VAL A 60 0.07 2.10 3.06
CA VAL A 60 -1.36 1.84 3.23
C VAL A 60 -1.65 1.79 4.73
N ARG A 61 -2.60 2.60 5.19
CA ARG A 61 -3.09 2.57 6.57
C ARG A 61 -3.96 1.36 6.78
N THR A 62 -3.59 0.54 7.76
CA THR A 62 -4.33 -0.67 8.13
C THR A 62 -5.05 -0.56 9.47
N SER A 63 -4.83 0.52 10.23
CA SER A 63 -5.54 0.77 11.50
C SER A 63 -6.94 1.38 11.30
N VAL A 64 -7.90 0.91 12.11
CA VAL A 64 -9.29 1.41 12.19
C VAL A 64 -9.44 2.46 13.31
N MET A 65 -8.61 3.50 13.30
CA MET A 65 -8.62 4.57 14.31
C MET A 65 -9.37 5.81 13.81
N ALA A 66 -9.68 6.74 14.73
CA ALA A 66 -10.20 8.06 14.37
C ALA A 66 -9.30 8.71 13.32
N GLU A 67 -9.92 9.21 12.25
CA GLU A 67 -9.20 9.50 11.02
C GLU A 67 -8.40 10.81 11.12
N PRO A 68 -7.06 10.77 11.00
CA PRO A 68 -6.25 11.99 10.96
C PRO A 68 -6.60 12.81 9.71
N GLY A 69 -6.49 14.13 9.79
CA GLY A 69 -6.64 15.00 8.61
C GLY A 69 -5.61 14.65 7.53
N LEU A 70 -5.91 14.95 6.25
CA LEU A 70 -5.05 14.58 5.10
C LEU A 70 -3.58 14.95 5.30
N ARG A 71 -3.30 16.19 5.70
CA ARG A 71 -1.92 16.66 5.91
C ARG A 71 -1.18 15.85 6.99
N GLN A 72 -1.86 15.57 8.10
CA GLN A 72 -1.27 14.77 9.19
C GLN A 72 -1.02 13.33 8.73
N MET A 73 -1.96 12.76 7.98
CA MET A 73 -1.81 11.43 7.41
C MET A 73 -0.57 11.35 6.50
N LEU A 74 -0.39 12.30 5.58
CA LEU A 74 0.77 12.32 4.70
C LEU A 74 2.11 12.45 5.45
N LEU A 75 2.13 13.15 6.60
CA LEU A 75 3.33 13.22 7.46
C LEU A 75 3.62 11.89 8.17
N LEU A 76 2.58 11.21 8.67
CA LEU A 76 2.72 9.88 9.27
C LEU A 76 3.16 8.84 8.22
N SER A 77 2.54 8.86 7.04
CA SER A 77 2.92 8.05 5.89
C SER A 77 4.37 8.26 5.48
N ARG A 78 4.82 9.53 5.38
CA ARG A 78 6.23 9.84 5.10
C ARG A 78 7.15 9.19 6.13
N THR A 79 6.84 9.36 7.42
CA THR A 79 7.65 8.79 8.49
C THR A 79 7.68 7.26 8.40
N ALA A 80 6.55 6.62 8.09
CA ALA A 80 6.47 5.18 7.90
C ALA A 80 7.31 4.70 6.71
N ILE A 81 7.23 5.41 5.59
CA ILE A 81 8.00 5.12 4.38
C ILE A 81 9.52 5.24 4.64
N GLU A 82 9.96 6.34 5.25
CA GLU A 82 11.39 6.56 5.53
C GLU A 82 11.91 5.53 6.55
N THR A 83 11.08 5.14 7.52
CA THR A 83 11.43 4.10 8.52
C THR A 83 11.52 2.71 7.89
N ALA A 84 10.57 2.35 7.01
CA ALA A 84 10.53 1.02 6.39
C ALA A 84 11.62 0.82 5.35
N SER A 85 11.90 1.84 4.55
CA SER A 85 12.88 1.78 3.47
C SER A 85 14.31 2.10 3.92
N GLY A 86 14.47 2.84 5.01
CA GLY A 86 15.76 3.42 5.40
C GLY A 86 16.22 4.57 4.49
N CYS A 87 15.39 5.00 3.53
CA CYS A 87 15.69 6.03 2.56
C CYS A 87 14.87 7.29 2.80
N VAL A 88 15.36 8.44 2.33
CA VAL A 88 14.63 9.72 2.47
C VAL A 88 13.61 9.89 1.35
N VAL A 89 12.41 10.39 1.67
CA VAL A 89 11.40 10.73 0.67
C VAL A 89 11.81 11.98 -0.11
N ARG A 90 11.67 11.91 -1.43
CA ARG A 90 12.01 13.01 -2.34
C ARG A 90 11.05 14.20 -2.15
N PRO A 91 11.58 15.42 -1.92
CA PRO A 91 10.75 16.61 -1.72
C PRO A 91 9.77 16.83 -2.88
N GLY A 92 8.51 17.13 -2.54
CA GLY A 92 7.46 17.40 -3.53
C GLY A 92 6.92 16.17 -4.27
N THR A 93 7.35 14.96 -3.93
CA THR A 93 6.88 13.73 -4.57
C THR A 93 5.84 12.95 -3.77
N MET A 94 5.58 13.37 -2.52
CA MET A 94 4.59 12.73 -1.66
C MET A 94 3.18 13.13 -2.10
N TYR A 95 2.33 12.15 -2.41
CA TYR A 95 0.92 12.35 -2.73
C TYR A 95 0.06 11.19 -2.23
N GLY A 96 -1.26 11.37 -2.24
CA GLY A 96 -2.21 10.33 -1.84
C GLY A 96 -3.43 10.89 -1.10
N ASP A 97 -4.06 10.02 -0.34
CA ASP A 97 -5.25 10.30 0.45
C ASP A 97 -5.05 9.94 1.93
N ARG A 98 -6.16 9.69 2.65
CA ARG A 98 -6.15 9.43 4.08
C ARG A 98 -5.82 7.97 4.41
N VAL A 99 -5.90 7.09 3.42
CA VAL A 99 -5.67 5.65 3.54
C VAL A 99 -4.35 5.27 2.90
N MET A 100 -4.09 5.74 1.68
CA MET A 100 -2.90 5.38 0.92
C MET A 100 -2.10 6.60 0.53
N ALA A 101 -0.77 6.51 0.62
CA ALA A 101 0.12 7.56 0.18
C ALA A 101 1.39 6.99 -0.47
N GLU A 102 1.89 7.68 -1.48
CA GLU A 102 2.98 7.26 -2.34
C GLU A 102 4.07 8.33 -2.41
N ALA A 103 5.30 7.90 -2.62
CA ALA A 103 6.46 8.78 -2.74
C ALA A 103 7.61 8.15 -3.54
N PHE A 104 8.50 8.99 -4.04
CA PHE A 104 9.81 8.55 -4.54
C PHE A 104 10.85 8.62 -3.44
N LEU A 105 11.81 7.69 -3.49
CA LEU A 105 12.87 7.56 -2.50
C LEU A 105 14.22 8.00 -3.07
N ASN A 106 15.10 8.44 -2.18
CA ASN A 106 16.53 8.64 -2.43
C ASN A 106 17.32 7.59 -1.65
N CYS A 107 17.38 6.35 -2.15
CA CYS A 107 18.17 5.29 -1.50
C CYS A 107 19.67 5.38 -1.82
N ASP A 108 20.03 5.88 -3.01
CA ASP A 108 21.40 5.80 -3.52
C ASP A 108 21.95 7.15 -4.06
N GLY A 109 21.28 8.27 -3.77
CA GLY A 109 21.59 9.55 -4.45
C GLY A 109 21.28 9.55 -5.95
N GLU A 110 20.60 8.50 -6.43
CA GLU A 110 20.14 8.34 -7.81
C GLU A 110 19.30 9.56 -8.24
N PRO A 111 19.55 10.13 -9.42
CA PRO A 111 18.85 11.33 -9.86
C PRO A 111 17.35 11.10 -9.94
N PRO A 112 16.54 12.14 -9.68
CA PRO A 112 15.10 12.11 -9.78
C PRO A 112 14.51 11.29 -10.94
N ALA A 113 13.82 10.19 -10.63
CA ALA A 113 12.69 9.78 -11.46
C ALA A 113 11.63 10.88 -11.34
N ILE A 114 11.62 11.83 -12.28
CA ILE A 114 10.53 12.81 -12.38
C ILE A 114 9.35 12.04 -12.97
N LEU A 115 8.34 11.73 -12.16
CA LEU A 115 7.01 11.52 -12.71
C LEU A 115 6.52 12.87 -13.25
N ARG A 116 6.93 13.20 -14.47
CA ARG A 116 6.06 14.03 -15.28
C ARG A 116 4.82 13.17 -15.48
N PRO A 117 3.60 13.67 -15.18
CA PRO A 117 2.44 13.07 -15.80
C PRO A 117 2.71 13.15 -17.31
N GLN A 118 3.11 12.03 -17.91
CA GLN A 118 3.14 11.92 -19.35
C GLN A 118 1.67 11.90 -19.77
N TRP A 119 1.08 13.09 -19.84
CA TRP A 119 -0.15 13.30 -20.57
C TRP A 119 0.18 12.95 -22.02
N ARG A 120 0.17 11.67 -22.37
CA ARG A 120 0.29 11.14 -23.74
C ARG A 120 -0.91 11.54 -24.62
N PHE A 121 -1.69 12.53 -24.18
CA PHE A 121 -2.89 13.08 -24.79
C PHE A 121 -2.84 14.62 -24.90
N ALA A 122 -1.65 15.24 -24.87
CA ALA A 122 -1.55 16.62 -25.37
C ALA A 122 -1.91 16.60 -26.87
N LEU A 123 -3.09 17.15 -27.17
CA LEU A 123 -3.59 17.34 -28.54
C LEU A 123 -2.56 18.13 -29.37
N PRO A 124 -2.36 17.77 -30.65
CA PRO A 124 -1.56 18.61 -31.54
C PRO A 124 -2.27 19.95 -31.73
N ASN A 125 -1.58 21.05 -31.41
CA ASN A 125 -1.85 22.37 -31.97
C ASN A 125 -0.72 22.70 -32.93
#